data_AF-A0A1F2X4L0-F1
#
_entry.id   AF-A0A1F2X4L0-F1
#
_cell.length_a   1.000
_cell.length_b   1.000
_cell.length_c   1.000
_cell.angle_alpha   90.00
_cell.angle_beta   90.00
_cell.angle_gamma   90.00
#
_symmetry.space_group_name_H-M   'P 1'
#
loop_
_entity.id
_entity.type
_entity.pdbx_description
1 polymer ?
#
loop_
_entity_poly.entity_id
_entity_poly.type
_entity_poly.pdbx_seq_one_letter_code
_entity_poly.pdbx_strand_id
1 'polypeptide(L)'
;MNRLERRSRAESALAGYTSGPGATRRARDIALALAQDAHMVVLVEGISDLIALEAVAERQGRDLQSEGMVVLPVGGANAFERHLEQLRERGIGVRGLVDEAEEEIVRGAFTATVDGAPGSDVESLGIHVCIEDLEDELIRAIGPSRVEAILEREGDLGSFRSLQKQPVWRDRDGPRSCGASWVPAPAASSATPGCWPSNSHPIRSRDRSIMC
;
A
#
# COMPACT_ATOMS: atom_id res chain seq x y z
N MET A 1 -23.47 19.35 -11.83
CA MET A 1 -23.68 18.85 -10.46
C MET A 1 -23.45 19.98 -9.48
N ASN A 2 -24.35 20.17 -8.51
CA ASN A 2 -24.23 21.23 -7.50
C ASN A 2 -23.36 20.78 -6.31
N ARG A 3 -23.05 21.71 -5.39
CA ARG A 3 -22.14 21.46 -4.26
C ARG A 3 -22.64 20.39 -3.27
N LEU A 4 -23.96 20.29 -3.09
CA LEU A 4 -24.58 19.33 -2.17
C LEU A 4 -24.55 17.92 -2.75
N GLU A 5 -24.83 17.79 -4.05
CA GLU A 5 -24.72 16.53 -4.78
C GLU A 5 -23.29 15.99 -4.78
N ARG A 6 -22.29 16.87 -5.02
CA ARG A 6 -20.86 16.52 -4.92
C ARG A 6 -20.50 16.01 -3.53
N ARG A 7 -20.94 16.72 -2.49
CA ARG A 7 -20.69 16.33 -1.09
C ARG A 7 -21.32 14.97 -0.76
N SER A 8 -22.57 14.75 -1.13
CA SER A 8 -23.26 13.48 -0.88
C SER A 8 -22.57 12.30 -1.56
N ARG A 9 -22.04 12.48 -2.77
CA ARG A 9 -21.25 11.45 -3.44
C ARG A 9 -19.93 11.16 -2.76
N ALA A 10 -19.19 12.21 -2.36
CA ALA A 10 -17.95 12.03 -1.60
C ALA A 10 -18.22 11.30 -0.26
N GLU A 11 -19.30 11.66 0.44
CA GLU A 11 -19.74 10.97 1.67
C GLU A 11 -20.09 9.50 1.40
N SER A 12 -20.75 9.20 0.29
CA SER A 12 -21.06 7.82 -0.11
C SER A 12 -19.83 7.02 -0.52
N ALA A 13 -18.86 7.64 -1.21
CA ALA A 13 -17.63 6.99 -1.65
C ALA A 13 -16.68 6.70 -0.48
N LEU A 14 -16.72 7.54 0.55
CA LEU A 14 -15.97 7.38 1.80
C LEU A 14 -16.79 6.69 2.90
N ALA A 15 -17.97 6.15 2.58
CA ALA A 15 -18.77 5.42 3.55
C ALA A 15 -17.99 4.21 4.09
N GLY A 16 -17.96 4.06 5.41
CA GLY A 16 -17.14 3.05 6.09
C GLY A 16 -15.75 3.55 6.50
N TYR A 17 -15.25 4.62 5.88
CA TYR A 17 -13.99 5.25 6.26
C TYR A 17 -14.19 6.37 7.27
N THR A 18 -13.17 6.57 8.11
CA THR A 18 -13.19 7.67 9.06
C THR A 18 -12.98 9.00 8.34
N SER A 19 -13.83 9.99 8.61
CA SER A 19 -13.73 11.35 8.05
C SER A 19 -13.78 12.44 9.13
N GLY A 20 -13.46 13.68 8.73
CA GLY A 20 -13.51 14.88 9.58
C GLY A 20 -12.31 15.10 10.51
N PRO A 21 -12.38 16.11 11.40
CA PRO A 21 -11.30 16.41 12.34
C PRO A 21 -10.93 15.19 13.19
N GLY A 22 -9.65 14.85 13.23
CA GLY A 22 -9.14 13.69 13.94
C GLY A 22 -9.36 12.34 13.24
N ALA A 23 -9.73 12.34 11.95
CA ALA A 23 -9.89 11.10 11.19
C ALA A 23 -8.64 10.22 11.26
N THR A 24 -7.45 10.81 11.11
CA THR A 24 -6.18 10.06 11.12
C THR A 24 -5.96 9.34 12.43
N ARG A 25 -6.27 10.01 13.56
CA ARG A 25 -6.15 9.41 14.89
C ARG A 25 -7.11 8.24 15.04
N ARG A 26 -8.39 8.43 14.73
CA ARG A 26 -9.42 7.39 14.83
C ARG A 26 -9.13 6.20 13.92
N ALA A 27 -8.73 6.45 12.66
CA ALA A 27 -8.34 5.39 11.73
C ALA A 27 -7.15 4.59 12.25
N ARG A 28 -6.13 5.27 12.79
CA ARG A 28 -4.99 4.63 13.44
C ARG A 28 -5.40 3.79 14.65
N ASP A 29 -6.25 4.32 15.53
CA ASP A 29 -6.70 3.63 16.74
C ASP A 29 -7.49 2.35 16.38
N ILE A 30 -8.35 2.42 15.35
CA ILE A 30 -9.07 1.26 14.80
C ILE A 30 -8.09 0.24 14.23
N ALA A 31 -7.15 0.66 13.38
CA ALA A 31 -6.16 -0.22 12.77
C ALA A 31 -5.26 -0.89 13.84
N LEU A 32 -4.84 -0.18 14.89
CA LEU A 32 -4.09 -0.75 15.99
C LEU A 32 -4.89 -1.79 16.79
N ALA A 33 -6.19 -1.59 16.95
CA ALA A 33 -7.07 -2.57 17.59
C ALA A 33 -7.20 -3.85 16.73
N LEU A 34 -7.39 -3.70 15.42
CA LEU A 34 -7.48 -4.82 14.48
C LEU A 34 -6.14 -5.56 14.33
N ALA A 35 -5.03 -4.83 14.37
CA ALA A 35 -3.69 -5.40 14.36
C ALA A 35 -3.40 -6.24 15.62
N GLN A 36 -4.32 -6.33 16.59
CA GLN A 36 -4.14 -7.24 17.71
C GLN A 36 -4.13 -8.70 17.27
N ASP A 37 -4.96 -9.04 16.29
CA ASP A 37 -5.17 -10.40 15.80
C ASP A 37 -4.56 -10.65 14.41
N ALA A 38 -3.87 -9.65 13.84
CA ALA A 38 -3.25 -9.73 12.53
C ALA A 38 -1.90 -10.46 12.56
N HIS A 39 -1.58 -11.18 11.49
CA HIS A 39 -0.24 -11.75 11.28
C HIS A 39 0.66 -10.78 10.49
N MET A 40 0.07 -9.84 9.76
CA MET A 40 0.78 -8.84 8.97
C MET A 40 0.14 -7.46 9.07
N VAL A 41 0.98 -6.42 9.14
CA VAL A 41 0.57 -5.01 9.07
C VAL A 41 1.32 -4.31 7.93
N VAL A 42 0.60 -3.52 7.14
CA VAL A 42 1.17 -2.59 6.15
C VAL A 42 1.12 -1.19 6.74
N LEU A 43 2.28 -0.60 7.01
CA LEU A 43 2.39 0.78 7.45
C LEU A 43 2.29 1.72 6.24
N VAL A 44 1.45 2.74 6.37
CA VAL A 44 1.26 3.80 5.37
C VAL A 44 1.28 5.17 6.03
N GLU A 45 1.61 6.22 5.28
CA GLU A 45 1.71 7.56 5.87
C GLU A 45 0.33 8.08 6.30
N GLY A 46 -0.67 7.94 5.42
CA GLY A 46 -1.94 8.63 5.53
C GLY A 46 -3.18 7.74 5.41
N ILE A 47 -4.34 8.34 5.66
CA ILE A 47 -5.64 7.67 5.45
C ILE A 47 -5.92 7.51 3.95
N SER A 48 -5.38 8.39 3.09
CA SER A 48 -5.51 8.27 1.62
C SER A 48 -5.00 6.91 1.17
N ASP A 49 -3.78 6.56 1.58
CA ASP A 49 -3.14 5.28 1.29
C ASP A 49 -3.93 4.09 1.84
N LEU A 50 -4.44 4.20 3.08
CA LEU A 50 -5.30 3.18 3.66
C LEU A 50 -6.52 2.92 2.77
N ILE A 51 -7.22 3.99 2.38
CA ILE A 51 -8.42 3.89 1.53
C ILE A 51 -8.05 3.30 0.17
N ALA A 52 -6.93 3.73 -0.40
CA ALA A 52 -6.48 3.24 -1.70
C ALA A 52 -6.16 1.75 -1.68
N LEU A 53 -5.42 1.28 -0.67
CA LEU A 53 -5.06 -0.13 -0.53
C LEU A 53 -6.27 -1.02 -0.25
N GLU A 54 -7.17 -0.60 0.65
CA GLU A 54 -8.40 -1.36 0.93
C GLU A 54 -9.33 -1.40 -0.30
N ALA A 55 -9.48 -0.28 -1.02
CA ALA A 55 -10.29 -0.25 -2.24
C ALA A 55 -9.70 -1.10 -3.38
N VAL A 56 -8.37 -1.20 -3.48
CA VAL A 56 -7.70 -2.09 -4.43
C VAL A 56 -7.88 -3.55 -4.03
N ALA A 57 -7.77 -3.89 -2.74
CA ALA A 57 -7.99 -5.24 -2.24
C ALA A 57 -9.43 -5.71 -2.50
N GLU A 58 -10.42 -4.88 -2.16
CA GLU A 58 -11.84 -5.17 -2.41
C GLU A 58 -12.10 -5.40 -3.91
N ARG A 59 -11.53 -4.55 -4.78
CA ARG A 59 -11.64 -4.73 -6.24
C ARG A 59 -11.01 -6.02 -6.76
N GLN A 60 -10.05 -6.57 -6.05
CA GLN A 60 -9.45 -7.88 -6.34
C GLN A 60 -10.22 -9.03 -5.67
N GLY A 61 -11.32 -8.76 -4.97
CA GLY A 61 -12.10 -9.76 -4.25
C GLY A 61 -11.41 -10.27 -2.98
N ARG A 62 -10.52 -9.46 -2.41
CA ARG A 62 -9.75 -9.78 -1.20
C ARG A 62 -10.29 -9.02 -0.01
N ASP A 63 -10.46 -9.73 1.10
CA ASP A 63 -10.77 -9.17 2.41
C ASP A 63 -9.51 -9.30 3.27
N LEU A 64 -8.75 -8.19 3.37
CA LEU A 64 -7.49 -8.14 4.09
C LEU A 64 -7.63 -8.59 5.55
N GLN A 65 -8.72 -8.20 6.22
CA GLN A 65 -8.95 -8.56 7.62
C GLN A 65 -9.16 -10.07 7.76
N SER A 66 -9.96 -10.67 6.87
CA SER A 66 -10.17 -12.12 6.85
C SER A 66 -8.88 -12.90 6.54
N GLU A 67 -7.98 -12.27 5.78
CA GLU A 67 -6.65 -12.80 5.48
C GLU A 67 -5.65 -12.55 6.63
N GLY A 68 -6.04 -11.83 7.69
CA GLY A 68 -5.18 -11.51 8.83
C GLY A 68 -4.16 -10.39 8.55
N MET A 69 -4.48 -9.50 7.62
CA MET A 69 -3.70 -8.32 7.24
C MET A 69 -4.43 -7.03 7.62
N VAL A 70 -3.68 -6.03 8.09
CA VAL A 70 -4.23 -4.71 8.45
C VAL A 70 -3.38 -3.59 7.85
N VAL A 71 -4.02 -2.57 7.29
CA VAL A 71 -3.34 -1.34 6.88
C VAL A 71 -3.38 -0.33 8.04
N LEU A 72 -2.22 0.19 8.43
CA LEU A 72 -2.08 1.09 9.58
C LEU A 72 -1.56 2.47 9.13
N PRO A 73 -2.40 3.54 9.17
CA PRO A 73 -1.98 4.89 8.84
C PRO A 73 -1.23 5.49 10.04
N VAL A 74 0.08 5.67 9.90
CA VAL A 74 0.93 6.12 11.00
C VAL A 74 0.83 7.62 11.25
N GLY A 75 0.31 8.40 10.29
CA GLY A 75 0.14 9.85 10.34
C GLY A 75 1.47 10.62 10.35
N GLY A 76 2.33 10.30 9.39
CA GLY A 76 3.63 10.93 9.13
C GLY A 76 4.81 9.96 9.24
N ALA A 77 5.80 10.09 8.36
CA ALA A 77 6.97 9.19 8.26
C ALA A 77 7.73 9.00 9.59
N ASN A 78 7.85 10.06 10.40
CA ASN A 78 8.52 10.02 11.72
C ASN A 78 7.81 9.11 12.76
N ALA A 79 6.61 8.62 12.46
CA ALA A 79 5.88 7.69 13.31
C ALA A 79 6.15 6.21 12.99
N PHE A 80 6.83 5.90 11.88
CA PHE A 80 7.11 4.51 11.46
C PHE A 80 7.89 3.74 12.52
N GLU A 81 9.02 4.28 12.99
CA GLU A 81 9.92 3.62 13.95
C GLU A 81 9.17 3.13 15.19
N ARG A 82 8.42 4.02 15.86
CA ARG A 82 7.61 3.66 17.03
C ARG A 82 6.64 2.52 16.77
N HIS A 83 5.94 2.54 15.62
CA HIS A 83 4.96 1.51 15.30
C HIS A 83 5.63 0.19 14.88
N LEU A 84 6.79 0.25 14.20
CA LEU A 84 7.61 -0.91 13.88
C LEU A 84 8.05 -1.64 15.13
N GLU A 85 8.61 -0.93 16.12
CA GLU A 85 9.03 -1.50 17.39
C GLU A 85 7.87 -2.21 18.10
N GLN A 86 6.75 -1.51 18.26
CA GLN A 86 5.56 -2.05 18.93
C GLN A 86 5.01 -3.31 18.24
N LEU A 87 5.01 -3.35 16.90
CA LEU A 87 4.51 -4.50 16.15
C LEU A 87 5.50 -5.68 16.17
N ARG A 88 6.80 -5.41 16.12
CA ARG A 88 7.83 -6.45 16.24
C ARG A 88 7.86 -7.11 17.60
N GLU A 89 7.72 -6.35 18.69
CA GLU A 89 7.62 -6.91 20.05
C GLU A 89 6.46 -7.90 20.19
N ARG A 90 5.43 -7.74 19.36
CA ARG A 90 4.25 -8.61 19.30
C ARG A 90 4.40 -9.77 18.30
N GLY A 91 5.53 -9.86 17.60
CA GLY A 91 5.80 -10.89 16.60
C GLY A 91 5.00 -10.75 15.30
N ILE A 92 4.47 -9.56 15.01
CA ILE A 92 3.67 -9.28 13.82
C ILE A 92 4.58 -8.92 12.66
N GLY A 93 4.36 -9.51 11.48
CA GLY A 93 5.10 -9.15 10.28
C GLY A 93 4.75 -7.74 9.82
N VAL A 94 5.74 -6.95 9.40
CA VAL A 94 5.51 -5.56 8.97
C VAL A 94 6.02 -5.33 7.55
N ARG A 95 5.21 -4.62 6.75
CA ARG A 95 5.57 -4.06 5.44
C ARG A 95 5.36 -2.55 5.48
N GLY A 96 6.07 -1.82 4.63
CA GLY A 96 5.91 -0.37 4.47
C GLY A 96 5.52 0.00 3.04
N LEU A 97 4.65 1.00 2.90
CA LEU A 97 4.45 1.75 1.66
C LEU A 97 4.84 3.20 1.94
N VAL A 98 5.81 3.71 1.19
CA VAL A 98 6.40 5.05 1.40
C VAL A 98 6.71 5.69 0.06
N ASP A 99 6.85 7.01 0.02
CA ASP A 99 7.34 7.69 -1.17
C ASP A 99 8.88 7.76 -1.17
N GLU A 100 9.48 7.98 -2.34
CA GLU A 100 10.94 8.04 -2.52
C GLU A 100 11.59 9.09 -1.60
N ALA A 101 10.88 10.19 -1.33
CA ALA A 101 11.36 11.25 -0.45
C ALA A 101 11.54 10.80 1.01
N GLU A 102 10.78 9.80 1.47
CA GLU A 102 10.82 9.26 2.82
C GLU A 102 11.62 7.95 2.94
N GLU A 103 12.06 7.36 1.81
CA GLU A 103 12.71 6.05 1.77
C GLU A 103 13.86 5.96 2.78
N GLU A 104 14.77 6.95 2.79
CA GLU A 104 15.97 6.89 3.62
C GLU A 104 15.63 6.80 5.12
N ILE A 105 14.63 7.57 5.55
CA ILE A 105 14.16 7.60 6.94
C ILE A 105 13.53 6.26 7.31
N VAL A 106 12.63 5.76 6.47
CA VAL A 106 11.89 4.52 6.76
C VAL A 106 12.80 3.29 6.63
N ARG A 107 13.71 3.26 5.67
CA ARG A 107 14.76 2.24 5.55
C ARG A 107 15.63 2.18 6.80
N GLY A 108 15.99 3.34 7.37
CA GLY A 108 16.71 3.42 8.64
C GLY A 108 15.95 2.74 9.78
N ALA A 109 14.66 3.06 9.92
CA ALA A 109 13.78 2.44 10.92
C ALA A 109 13.65 0.92 10.71
N PHE A 110 13.38 0.45 9.49
CA PHE A 110 13.30 -0.97 9.18
C PHE A 110 14.64 -1.70 9.41
N THR A 111 15.79 -1.09 9.13
CA THR A 111 17.09 -1.72 9.36
C THR A 111 17.43 -1.81 10.85
N ALA A 112 17.05 -0.80 11.64
CA ALA A 112 17.26 -0.80 13.09
C ALA A 112 16.33 -1.79 13.79
N THR A 113 15.11 -1.94 13.27
CA THR A 113 14.07 -2.72 13.92
C THR A 113 13.99 -4.12 13.36
N VAL A 114 13.97 -4.36 12.04
CA VAL A 114 13.96 -5.70 11.44
C VAL A 114 15.40 -6.22 11.39
N ASP A 115 15.62 -7.52 11.62
CA ASP A 115 16.96 -8.17 11.55
C ASP A 115 17.52 -8.22 10.11
N GLY A 116 17.46 -7.10 9.39
CA GLY A 116 18.04 -6.92 8.07
C GLY A 116 19.55 -6.75 8.17
N ALA A 117 20.28 -7.36 7.24
CA ALA A 117 21.71 -7.10 7.12
C ALA A 117 21.93 -5.65 6.66
N PRO A 118 22.99 -4.96 7.13
CA PRO A 118 23.37 -3.66 6.60
C PRO A 118 23.51 -3.71 5.07
N GLY A 119 22.82 -2.82 4.36
CA GLY A 119 22.83 -2.77 2.90
C GLY A 119 21.84 -3.71 2.20
N SER A 120 20.89 -4.30 2.94
CA SER A 120 19.73 -4.97 2.34
C SER A 120 18.97 -4.00 1.42
N ASP A 121 18.53 -4.49 0.26
CA ASP A 121 17.69 -3.69 -0.62
C ASP A 121 16.32 -3.41 0.05
N VAL A 122 15.68 -2.30 -0.32
CA VAL A 122 14.44 -1.84 0.32
C VAL A 122 13.29 -2.84 0.21
N GLU A 123 13.20 -3.56 -0.92
CA GLU A 123 12.15 -4.56 -1.14
C GLU A 123 12.34 -5.77 -0.21
N SER A 124 13.58 -6.19 0.01
CA SER A 124 13.94 -7.29 0.92
C SER A 124 13.65 -6.95 2.38
N LEU A 125 13.75 -5.67 2.75
CA LEU A 125 13.28 -5.16 4.04
C LEU A 125 11.75 -5.11 4.16
N GLY A 126 11.02 -5.33 3.05
CA GLY A 126 9.57 -5.29 3.01
C GLY A 126 8.98 -3.91 2.79
N ILE A 127 9.74 -3.02 2.17
CA ILE A 127 9.32 -1.65 1.87
C ILE A 127 9.04 -1.56 0.37
N HIS A 128 7.85 -1.06 0.03
CA HIS A 128 7.52 -0.63 -1.32
C HIS A 128 7.65 0.89 -1.39
N VAL A 129 8.35 1.38 -2.41
CA VAL A 129 8.66 2.80 -2.59
C VAL A 129 7.90 3.33 -3.82
N CYS A 130 7.00 4.28 -3.61
CA CYS A 130 6.36 5.07 -4.67
C CYS A 130 7.36 6.08 -5.21
N ILE A 131 7.36 6.33 -6.52
CA ILE A 131 8.34 7.25 -7.14
C ILE A 131 8.07 8.70 -6.73
N GLU A 132 6.89 9.24 -7.05
CA GLU A 132 6.50 10.59 -6.60
C GLU A 132 5.58 10.50 -5.38
N ASP A 133 4.43 9.84 -5.53
CA ASP A 133 3.49 9.50 -4.47
C ASP A 133 2.57 8.36 -4.95
N LEU A 134 1.76 7.81 -4.05
CA LEU A 134 0.79 6.76 -4.41
C LEU A 134 -0.24 7.26 -5.44
N GLU A 135 -0.64 8.52 -5.37
CA GLU A 135 -1.58 9.13 -6.30
C GLU A 135 -1.03 9.17 -7.74
N ASP A 136 0.23 9.53 -7.96
CA ASP A 136 0.90 9.51 -9.26
C ASP A 136 0.99 8.09 -9.81
N GLU A 137 1.35 7.12 -8.95
CA GLU A 137 1.38 5.70 -9.31
C GLU A 137 0.02 5.20 -9.80
N LEU A 138 -1.06 5.56 -9.11
CA LEU A 138 -2.43 5.22 -9.50
C LEU A 138 -2.83 5.91 -10.82
N ILE A 139 -2.48 7.19 -10.98
CA ILE A 139 -2.73 7.94 -12.23
C ILE A 139 -1.98 7.31 -13.40
N ARG A 140 -0.71 6.95 -13.21
CA ARG A 140 0.14 6.30 -14.21
C ARG A 140 -0.41 4.92 -14.59
N ALA A 141 -0.93 4.17 -13.62
CA ALA A 141 -1.52 2.86 -13.85
C ALA A 141 -2.81 2.91 -14.70
N ILE A 142 -3.70 3.87 -14.44
CA ILE A 142 -5.00 3.93 -15.14
C ILE A 142 -5.04 4.89 -16.33
N GLY A 143 -4.05 5.79 -16.40
CA GLY A 143 -3.90 6.82 -17.42
C GLY A 143 -4.78 8.05 -17.20
N PRO A 144 -4.33 9.23 -17.67
CA PRO A 144 -5.00 10.51 -17.43
C PRO A 144 -6.44 10.56 -17.99
N SER A 145 -6.71 9.90 -19.12
CA SER A 145 -8.07 9.88 -19.69
C SER A 145 -9.09 9.20 -18.77
N ARG A 146 -8.69 8.14 -18.06
CA ARG A 146 -9.58 7.46 -17.11
C ARG A 146 -9.77 8.30 -15.84
N VAL A 147 -8.72 8.98 -15.39
CA VAL A 147 -8.81 9.95 -14.28
C VAL A 147 -9.77 11.08 -14.64
N GLU A 148 -9.67 11.67 -15.83
CA GLU A 148 -10.60 12.71 -16.28
C GLU A 148 -12.05 12.21 -16.36
N ALA A 149 -12.28 10.97 -16.81
CA ALA A 149 -13.62 10.36 -16.81
C ALA A 149 -14.18 10.15 -15.39
N ILE A 150 -13.33 9.77 -14.42
CA ILE A 150 -13.71 9.69 -13.00
C ILE A 150 -14.06 11.08 -12.48
N LEU A 151 -13.23 12.08 -12.74
CA LEU A 151 -13.49 13.47 -12.33
C LEU A 151 -14.76 14.03 -12.97
N GLU A 152 -15.07 13.68 -14.21
CA GLU A 152 -16.33 14.06 -14.86
C GLU A 152 -17.51 13.39 -14.19
N ARG A 153 -17.42 12.07 -13.95
CA ARG A 153 -18.45 11.30 -13.23
C ARG A 153 -18.70 11.90 -11.84
N GLU A 154 -17.65 12.24 -11.09
CA GLU A 154 -17.73 12.85 -9.77
C GLU A 154 -17.99 14.37 -9.80
N GLY A 155 -18.16 14.96 -10.99
CA GLY A 155 -18.47 16.39 -11.17
C GLY A 155 -17.37 17.34 -10.70
N ASP A 156 -16.14 16.84 -10.60
CA ASP A 156 -14.94 17.55 -10.18
C ASP A 156 -14.10 18.05 -11.36
N LEU A 157 -14.40 17.62 -12.60
CA LEU A 157 -13.63 18.00 -13.80
C LEU A 157 -13.51 19.52 -13.98
N GLY A 158 -14.59 20.28 -13.74
CA GLY A 158 -14.55 21.75 -13.83
C GLY A 158 -13.63 22.39 -12.79
N SER A 159 -13.59 21.84 -11.57
CA SER A 159 -12.66 22.27 -10.51
C SER A 159 -11.22 21.95 -10.88
N PHE A 160 -10.97 20.75 -11.42
CA PHE A 160 -9.67 20.34 -11.91
C PHE A 160 -9.15 21.25 -13.04
N ARG A 161 -9.98 21.55 -14.06
CA ARG A 161 -9.62 22.50 -15.13
C ARG A 161 -9.34 23.91 -14.61
N SER A 162 -9.94 24.31 -13.49
CA SER A 162 -9.66 25.60 -12.85
C SER A 162 -8.34 25.57 -12.09
N LEU A 163 -8.01 24.45 -11.43
CA LEU A 163 -6.73 24.22 -10.76
C LEU A 163 -5.56 24.29 -11.76
N GLN A 164 -5.68 23.63 -12.91
CA GLN A 164 -4.67 23.64 -13.99
C GLN A 164 -4.33 25.05 -14.51
N LYS A 165 -5.24 26.02 -14.37
CA LYS A 165 -5.01 27.41 -14.80
C LYS A 165 -4.20 28.22 -13.80
N GLN A 166 -4.06 27.75 -12.55
CA GLN A 166 -3.30 28.48 -11.54
C GLN A 166 -1.79 28.42 -11.86
N PRO A 167 -1.03 29.50 -11.59
CA PRO A 167 0.37 29.61 -12.00
C PRO A 167 1.27 28.46 -11.50
N VAL A 168 1.03 27.97 -10.28
CA VAL A 168 1.82 26.89 -9.66
C VAL A 168 1.68 25.54 -10.36
N TRP A 169 0.62 25.35 -11.15
CA TRP A 169 0.33 24.10 -11.88
C TRP A 169 0.55 24.22 -13.39
N ARG A 170 0.89 25.41 -13.88
CA ARG A 170 0.87 25.74 -15.31
C ARG A 170 2.06 25.20 -16.09
N ASP A 171 3.18 24.98 -15.40
CA ASP A 171 4.47 24.53 -15.96
C ASP A 171 4.89 23.13 -15.43
N ARG A 172 3.96 22.43 -14.77
CA ARG A 172 4.16 21.01 -14.43
C ARG A 172 3.63 20.19 -15.61
N ASP A 173 4.55 19.57 -16.35
CA ASP A 173 4.17 18.49 -17.26
C ASP A 173 3.37 17.46 -16.45
N GLY A 174 2.30 16.91 -17.03
CA GLY A 174 1.55 15.80 -16.43
C GLY A 174 2.46 14.59 -16.15
N PRO A 175 1.93 13.47 -15.61
CA PRO A 175 2.71 12.29 -15.26
C PRO A 175 3.72 12.00 -16.37
N ARG A 176 5.01 12.04 -16.04
CA ARG A 176 6.09 12.02 -17.03
C ARG A 176 5.94 10.74 -17.85
N SER A 177 5.56 10.87 -19.13
CA SER A 177 5.53 9.74 -20.04
C SER A 177 6.96 9.24 -20.23
N CYS A 178 7.33 8.14 -19.59
CA CYS A 178 8.61 7.50 -19.86
C CYS A 178 8.54 6.83 -21.24
N GLY A 179 9.17 7.46 -22.22
CA GLY A 179 9.52 6.83 -23.48
C GLY A 179 10.66 5.84 -23.27
N ALA A 180 10.33 4.57 -23.08
CA ALA A 180 11.18 3.44 -23.41
C ALA A 180 10.28 2.23 -23.73
N SER A 181 10.62 1.53 -24.81
CA SER A 181 9.80 0.54 -25.50
C SER A 181 9.09 -0.45 -24.57
N TRP A 182 7.76 -0.35 -24.51
CA TRP A 182 6.92 -1.41 -23.97
C TRP A 182 6.67 -2.44 -25.09
N VAL A 183 7.43 -3.53 -25.08
CA VAL A 183 7.01 -4.77 -25.75
C VAL A 183 6.24 -5.56 -24.69
N PRO A 184 4.93 -5.82 -24.87
CA PRO A 184 4.21 -6.71 -23.97
C PRO A 184 4.84 -8.11 -24.08
N ALA A 185 5.26 -8.70 -22.96
CA ALA A 185 5.48 -10.14 -22.92
C ALA A 185 4.14 -10.82 -23.27
N PRO A 186 4.10 -11.76 -24.23
CA PRO A 186 2.86 -12.43 -24.58
C PRO A 186 2.38 -13.26 -23.37
N ALA A 187 1.07 -13.22 -23.13
CA ALA A 187 0.41 -14.01 -22.11
C ALA A 187 0.82 -15.49 -22.25
N ALA A 188 1.55 -16.00 -21.26
CA ALA A 188 1.84 -17.42 -21.16
C ALA A 188 0.53 -18.15 -20.82
N SER A 189 -0.03 -18.79 -21.83
CA SER A 189 -1.13 -19.73 -21.71
C SER A 189 -0.66 -20.98 -20.96
N SER A 190 -1.50 -21.46 -20.05
CA SER A 190 -1.54 -22.76 -19.37
C SER A 190 -0.46 -23.80 -19.73
N ALA A 191 0.36 -24.16 -18.74
CA ALA A 191 0.86 -25.53 -18.53
C ALA A 191 1.52 -25.66 -17.14
N THR A 192 0.92 -26.46 -16.24
CA THR A 192 1.68 -27.26 -15.26
C THR A 192 2.41 -28.37 -16.02
N PRO A 193 3.62 -28.83 -15.63
CA PRO A 193 3.82 -29.52 -14.35
C PRO A 193 5.23 -29.39 -13.70
N GLY A 194 5.32 -29.75 -12.41
CA GLY A 194 6.52 -30.38 -11.87
C GLY A 194 7.11 -29.76 -10.61
N CYS A 195 7.04 -30.51 -9.51
CA CYS A 195 7.92 -30.42 -8.33
C CYS A 195 9.40 -30.28 -8.73
N TRP A 196 10.28 -29.75 -7.87
CA TRP A 196 11.12 -30.45 -6.87
C TRP A 196 12.16 -29.40 -6.39
N PRO A 197 12.92 -29.59 -5.30
CA PRO A 197 12.59 -30.13 -3.99
C PRO A 197 13.09 -29.23 -2.84
N SER A 198 12.54 -29.47 -1.66
CA SER A 198 13.11 -29.09 -0.36
C SER A 198 14.49 -29.71 -0.15
N ASN A 199 15.45 -28.95 0.38
CA ASN A 199 16.66 -29.51 0.98
C ASN A 199 16.90 -28.96 2.40
N SER A 200 16.45 -29.76 3.36
CA SER A 200 17.27 -30.36 4.44
C SER A 200 18.21 -29.45 5.24
N HIS A 201 17.80 -29.13 6.48
CA HIS A 201 18.71 -29.12 7.64
C HIS A 201 18.62 -30.49 8.35
N PRO A 202 19.74 -31.01 8.91
CA PRO A 202 19.73 -32.28 9.65
C PRO A 202 19.37 -32.06 11.13
N ILE A 203 19.22 -33.19 11.85
CA ILE A 203 19.21 -33.38 13.31
C ILE A 203 17.80 -33.53 13.92
N ARG A 204 17.29 -34.76 14.07
CA ARG A 204 17.47 -35.58 15.30
C ARG A 204 16.78 -36.94 15.19
N SER A 205 17.38 -37.88 15.91
CA SER A 205 17.07 -39.30 16.05
C SER A 205 15.73 -39.60 16.73
N ARG A 206 15.11 -40.71 16.32
CA ARG A 206 14.64 -41.81 17.20
C ARG A 206 14.06 -42.95 16.36
N ASP A 207 14.92 -43.93 16.10
CA ASP A 207 14.73 -45.34 16.44
C ASP A 207 13.31 -45.79 16.84
N ARG A 208 12.67 -46.59 15.97
CA ARG A 208 12.09 -47.90 16.36
C ARG A 208 11.66 -48.72 15.15
N SER A 209 12.28 -49.89 15.05
CA SER A 209 11.99 -51.02 14.19
C SER A 209 10.57 -51.60 14.33
N ILE A 210 10.25 -52.49 13.37
CA ILE A 210 9.28 -53.62 13.35
C ILE A 210 8.06 -53.32 12.45
N MET A 211 8.01 -53.79 11.19
CA MET A 211 7.62 -55.13 10.70
C MET A 211 6.18 -55.55 11.07
N CYS A 212 5.22 -55.20 10.23
CA CYS A 212 4.27 -56.07 9.49
C CYS A 212 3.22 -55.19 8.80
#